data_AF-A0A3B4WQ18-F1
#
_entry.id   AF-A0A3B4WQ18-F1
#
_cell.length_a   1.000
_cell.length_b   1.000
_cell.length_c   1.000
_cell.angle_alpha   90.00
_cell.angle_beta   90.00
_cell.angle_gamma   90.00
#
_symmetry.space_group_name_H-M   'P 1'
#
loop_
_entity.id
_entity.type
_entity.pdbx_description
1 polymer ?
#
loop_
_entity_poly.entity_id
_entity_poly.type
_entity_poly.pdbx_seq_one_letter_code
_entity_poly.pdbx_strand_id
1 'polypeptide(L)'
;PRMSVLTVSVVLVGLYAVCRCMIPWLVQSNSTLALLWYDFVLEMTLDLLTRTTRPQRLLRAVIINAVRGDPDSVIRAIDHFCKHTEWAMNIGDEKGAILDSVVMETSPSTVLELGTYCGYSAVRITRLLPPSTRLITVEMNPDYACVIICSELSSTKMRLICPTWSLRRSGSGG
;
A
#
# COMPACT_ATOMS: atom_id res chain seq x y z
N PRO A 1 -38.07 6.78 -29.07
CA PRO A 1 -37.08 7.28 -28.08
C PRO A 1 -37.09 6.59 -26.69
N ARG A 2 -38.22 6.04 -26.19
CA ARG A 2 -38.26 5.37 -24.87
C ARG A 2 -37.74 3.93 -24.86
N MET A 3 -37.88 3.19 -25.97
CA MET A 3 -37.39 1.80 -26.07
C MET A 3 -35.87 1.70 -26.12
N SER A 4 -35.18 2.66 -26.74
CA SER A 4 -33.71 2.70 -26.77
C SER A 4 -33.10 2.95 -25.40
N VAL A 5 -33.75 3.77 -24.55
CA VAL A 5 -33.28 4.03 -23.18
C VAL A 5 -33.40 2.78 -22.32
N LEU A 6 -34.53 2.06 -22.40
CA LEU A 6 -34.72 0.82 -21.64
C LEU A 6 -33.70 -0.26 -22.04
N THR A 7 -33.45 -0.44 -23.34
CA THR A 7 -32.44 -1.39 -23.83
C THR A 7 -31.03 -1.01 -23.37
N VAL A 8 -30.67 0.27 -23.45
CA VAL A 8 -29.36 0.75 -22.96
C VAL A 8 -29.23 0.54 -21.45
N SER A 9 -30.27 0.83 -20.67
CA SER A 9 -30.26 0.60 -19.22
C SER A 9 -30.13 -0.88 -18.87
N VAL A 10 -30.83 -1.78 -19.57
CA VAL A 10 -30.72 -3.23 -19.34
C VAL A 10 -29.33 -3.75 -19.70
N VAL A 11 -28.76 -3.29 -20.82
CA VAL A 11 -27.40 -3.64 -21.21
C VAL A 11 -26.38 -3.15 -20.17
N LEU A 12 -26.48 -1.90 -19.71
CA LEU A 12 -25.59 -1.35 -18.69
C LEU A 12 -25.70 -2.07 -17.36
N VAL A 13 -26.92 -2.39 -16.90
CA VAL A 13 -27.15 -3.15 -15.66
C VAL A 13 -26.64 -4.59 -15.79
N GLY A 14 -26.84 -5.22 -16.95
CA GLY A 14 -26.29 -6.55 -17.24
C GLY A 14 -24.76 -6.56 -17.25
N LEU A 15 -24.14 -5.60 -17.94
CA LEU A 15 -22.68 -5.42 -17.95
C LEU A 15 -22.16 -5.16 -16.53
N TYR A 16 -22.85 -4.32 -15.76
CA TYR A 16 -22.51 -4.04 -14.38
C TYR A 16 -22.57 -5.29 -13.49
N ALA A 17 -23.64 -6.09 -13.59
CA ALA A 17 -23.80 -7.32 -12.82
C ALA A 17 -22.73 -8.36 -13.20
N VAL A 18 -22.43 -8.51 -14.49
CA VAL A 18 -21.35 -9.38 -14.97
C VAL A 18 -20.00 -8.90 -14.43
N CYS A 19 -19.68 -7.62 -14.56
CA CYS A 19 -18.43 -7.06 -14.05
C CYS A 19 -18.30 -7.16 -12.52
N ARG A 20 -19.41 -6.99 -11.79
CA ARG A 20 -19.41 -6.99 -10.32
C ARG A 20 -19.47 -8.37 -9.69
N CYS A 21 -19.99 -9.38 -10.38
CA CYS A 21 -20.20 -10.72 -9.81
C CYS A 21 -19.40 -11.82 -10.52
N MET A 22 -19.40 -11.83 -11.86
CA MET A 22 -18.66 -12.88 -12.58
C MET A 22 -17.17 -12.68 -12.49
N ILE A 23 -16.68 -11.44 -12.55
CA ILE A 23 -15.24 -11.19 -12.54
C ILE A 23 -14.63 -11.56 -11.17
N PRO A 24 -15.17 -11.16 -10.01
CA PRO A 24 -14.65 -11.61 -8.71
C PRO A 24 -14.72 -13.13 -8.53
N TRP A 25 -15.79 -13.78 -9.04
CA TRP A 25 -15.94 -15.22 -8.97
C TRP A 25 -14.90 -15.96 -9.84
N LEU A 26 -14.67 -15.51 -11.08
CA LEU A 26 -13.67 -16.07 -11.98
C LEU A 26 -12.24 -15.84 -11.45
N VAL A 27 -12.01 -14.67 -10.86
CA VAL A 27 -10.75 -14.26 -10.22
C VAL A 27 -10.43 -15.12 -9.00
N GLN A 28 -11.42 -15.47 -8.18
CA GLN A 28 -11.21 -16.35 -7.02
C GLN A 28 -10.86 -17.80 -7.39
N SER A 29 -11.20 -18.24 -8.61
CA SER A 29 -10.84 -19.58 -9.09
C SER A 29 -9.36 -19.72 -9.45
N ASN A 30 -8.62 -18.62 -9.68
CA ASN A 30 -7.23 -18.67 -10.12
C ASN A 30 -6.44 -17.46 -9.60
N SER A 31 -5.49 -17.74 -8.71
CA SER A 31 -4.61 -16.75 -8.08
C SER A 31 -3.89 -15.84 -9.09
N THR A 32 -3.50 -16.37 -10.25
CA THR A 32 -2.81 -15.59 -11.30
C THR A 32 -3.75 -14.60 -11.98
N LEU A 33 -5.02 -14.99 -12.20
CA LEU A 33 -6.04 -14.09 -12.75
C LEU A 33 -6.43 -13.02 -11.75
N ALA A 34 -6.39 -13.33 -10.45
CA ALA A 34 -6.56 -12.34 -9.39
C ALA A 34 -5.50 -11.25 -9.47
N LEU A 35 -4.23 -11.62 -9.54
CA LEU A 35 -3.13 -10.66 -9.65
C LEU A 35 -3.27 -9.81 -10.92
N LEU A 36 -3.52 -10.42 -12.08
CA LEU A 36 -3.72 -9.68 -13.33
C LEU A 36 -4.92 -8.72 -13.28
N TRP A 37 -6.02 -9.11 -12.63
CA TRP A 37 -7.19 -8.25 -12.51
C TRP A 37 -6.93 -7.06 -11.57
N TYR A 38 -6.38 -7.30 -10.37
CA TYR A 38 -6.14 -6.27 -9.36
C TYR A 38 -4.97 -5.34 -9.73
N ASP A 39 -3.85 -5.87 -10.22
CA ASP A 39 -2.63 -5.10 -10.49
C ASP A 39 -2.65 -4.41 -11.87
N PHE A 40 -3.43 -4.91 -12.84
CA PHE A 40 -3.44 -4.33 -14.18
C PHE A 40 -4.75 -3.61 -14.49
N VAL A 41 -5.89 -4.29 -14.41
CA VAL A 41 -7.17 -3.75 -14.89
C VAL A 41 -7.76 -2.77 -13.88
N LEU A 42 -7.85 -3.15 -12.61
CA LEU A 42 -8.42 -2.30 -11.58
C LEU A 42 -7.50 -1.12 -11.26
N GLU A 43 -6.19 -1.34 -11.19
CA GLU A 43 -5.22 -0.28 -10.94
C GLU A 43 -5.21 0.77 -12.06
N MET A 44 -5.11 0.34 -13.32
CA MET A 44 -5.10 1.28 -14.46
C MET A 44 -6.38 2.09 -14.54
N THR A 45 -7.54 1.49 -14.27
CA THR A 45 -8.83 2.20 -14.32
C THR A 45 -8.97 3.20 -13.17
N LEU A 46 -8.58 2.83 -11.94
CA LEU A 46 -8.60 3.73 -10.78
C LEU A 46 -7.58 4.85 -10.90
N ASP A 47 -6.38 4.58 -11.40
CA ASP A 47 -5.34 5.59 -11.58
C ASP A 47 -5.71 6.57 -12.69
N LEU A 48 -6.35 6.09 -13.76
CA LEU A 48 -6.88 6.96 -14.82
C LEU A 48 -8.03 7.85 -14.29
N LEU A 49 -8.92 7.29 -13.47
CA LEU A 49 -10.08 8.00 -12.93
C LEU A 49 -9.69 9.03 -11.85
N THR A 50 -8.78 8.65 -10.95
CA THR A 50 -8.39 9.47 -9.80
C THR A 50 -7.19 10.37 -10.08
N ARG A 51 -6.44 10.11 -11.17
CA ARG A 51 -5.17 10.77 -11.53
C ARG A 51 -4.14 10.76 -10.39
N THR A 52 -4.22 9.76 -9.52
CA THR A 52 -3.31 9.56 -8.39
C THR A 52 -2.89 8.10 -8.39
N THR A 53 -1.78 7.76 -7.74
CA THR A 53 -1.37 6.36 -7.58
C THR A 53 -2.00 5.75 -6.33
N ARG A 54 -2.17 4.42 -6.30
CA ARG A 54 -2.66 3.70 -5.10
C ARG A 54 -1.90 4.09 -3.81
N PRO A 55 -0.56 4.19 -3.81
CA PRO A 55 0.21 4.68 -2.66
C PRO A 55 -0.16 6.08 -2.18
N GLN A 56 -0.45 7.02 -3.08
CA GLN A 56 -0.86 8.36 -2.71
C GLN A 56 -2.27 8.37 -2.09
N ARG A 57 -3.19 7.56 -2.61
CA ARG A 57 -4.53 7.40 -2.03
C ARG A 57 -4.47 6.77 -0.65
N LEU A 58 -3.64 5.75 -0.48
CA LEU A 58 -3.38 5.11 0.82
C LEU A 58 -2.78 6.11 1.82
N LEU A 59 -1.75 6.86 1.42
CA LEU A 59 -1.15 7.89 2.27
C LEU A 59 -2.19 8.92 2.72
N ARG A 60 -3.04 9.41 1.81
CA ARG A 60 -4.13 10.32 2.17
C ARG A 60 -5.10 9.71 3.16
N ALA A 61 -5.50 8.45 2.95
CA ALA A 61 -6.40 7.77 3.88
C ALA A 61 -5.79 7.65 5.28
N VAL A 62 -4.49 7.39 5.38
CA VAL A 62 -3.77 7.34 6.65
C VAL A 62 -3.70 8.72 7.30
N ILE A 63 -3.35 9.78 6.57
CA ILE A 63 -3.29 11.15 7.12
C ILE A 63 -4.64 11.58 7.71
N ILE A 64 -5.75 11.18 7.09
CA ILE A 64 -7.10 11.56 7.54
C ILE A 64 -7.55 10.73 8.75
N ASN A 65 -7.23 9.43 8.77
CA ASN A 65 -7.82 8.49 9.72
C ASN A 65 -6.88 8.05 10.85
N ALA A 66 -5.57 8.27 10.74
CA ALA A 66 -4.61 7.84 11.74
C ALA A 66 -4.20 8.96 12.70
N VAL A 67 -3.91 8.57 13.94
CA VAL A 67 -3.39 9.49 14.96
C VAL A 67 -1.88 9.66 14.78
N ARG A 68 -1.43 10.92 14.70
CA ARG A 68 0.00 11.24 14.59
C ARG A 68 0.77 10.73 15.81
N GLY A 69 1.84 9.98 15.56
CA GLY A 69 2.67 9.41 16.63
C GLY A 69 2.14 8.10 17.23
N ASP A 70 1.00 7.58 16.74
CA ASP A 70 0.49 6.25 17.11
C ASP A 70 0.69 5.27 15.92
N PRO A 71 1.75 4.43 15.95
CA PRO A 71 1.99 3.42 14.92
C PRO A 71 0.84 2.44 14.74
N ASP A 72 0.14 2.08 15.84
CA ASP A 72 -0.95 1.12 15.77
C ASP A 72 -2.17 1.72 15.07
N SER A 73 -2.44 3.01 15.28
CA SER A 73 -3.48 3.72 14.52
C SER A 73 -3.17 3.77 13.03
N VAL A 74 -1.90 3.91 12.67
CA VAL A 74 -1.46 3.93 11.27
C VAL A 74 -1.68 2.57 10.62
N ILE A 75 -1.27 1.49 11.29
CA ILE A 75 -1.51 0.10 10.83
C ILE A 75 -3.00 -0.15 10.63
N ARG A 76 -3.83 0.18 11.63
CA ARG A 76 -5.29 0.02 11.53
C ARG A 76 -5.90 0.81 10.37
N ALA A 77 -5.44 2.03 10.12
CA ALA A 77 -5.93 2.85 9.01
C ALA A 77 -5.56 2.23 7.65
N ILE A 78 -4.34 1.69 7.53
CA ILE A 78 -3.89 1.00 6.32
C ILE A 78 -4.73 -0.27 6.09
N ASP A 79 -4.88 -1.12 7.11
CA ASP A 79 -5.64 -2.37 7.00
C ASP A 79 -7.11 -2.11 6.66
N HIS A 80 -7.71 -1.09 7.28
CA HIS A 80 -9.07 -0.66 6.97
C HIS A 80 -9.21 -0.21 5.51
N PHE A 81 -8.28 0.62 5.01
CA PHE A 81 -8.29 1.08 3.61
C PHE A 81 -8.12 -0.10 2.64
N CYS A 82 -7.17 -0.98 2.90
CA CYS A 82 -6.88 -2.15 2.06
C CYS A 82 -8.05 -3.13 1.98
N LYS A 83 -8.81 -3.26 3.08
CA LYS A 83 -9.95 -4.18 3.18
C LYS A 83 -11.24 -3.63 2.57
N HIS A 84 -11.49 -2.33 2.68
CA HIS A 84 -12.79 -1.73 2.33
C HIS A 84 -12.78 -0.83 1.09
N THR A 85 -11.61 -0.30 0.72
CA THR A 85 -11.51 0.69 -0.37
C THR A 85 -10.79 0.10 -1.57
N GLU A 86 -9.52 -0.24 -1.41
CA GLU A 86 -8.67 -0.72 -2.51
C GLU A 86 -7.67 -1.74 -2.00
N TRP A 87 -7.67 -2.93 -2.59
CA TRP A 87 -6.66 -3.94 -2.27
C TRP A 87 -5.25 -3.43 -2.61
N ALA A 88 -4.30 -3.67 -1.71
CA ALA A 88 -2.89 -3.34 -1.89
C ALA A 88 -2.02 -4.53 -1.49
N MET A 89 -0.81 -4.61 -2.06
CA MET A 89 0.16 -5.70 -1.83
C MET A 89 0.81 -5.70 -0.43
N ASN A 90 0.16 -5.15 0.58
CA ASN A 90 0.69 -5.15 1.94
C ASN A 90 0.65 -6.57 2.52
N ILE A 91 1.53 -6.83 3.48
CA ILE A 91 1.64 -8.12 4.19
C ILE A 91 0.27 -8.59 4.74
N GLY A 92 -0.55 -7.64 5.22
CA GLY A 92 -1.84 -7.89 5.85
C GLY A 92 -1.70 -8.42 7.27
N ASP A 93 -2.80 -8.39 8.02
CA ASP A 93 -2.84 -8.56 9.48
C ASP A 93 -2.28 -9.93 9.92
N GLU A 94 -2.66 -11.01 9.23
CA GLU A 94 -2.29 -12.38 9.60
C GLU A 94 -0.78 -12.64 9.45
N LYS A 95 -0.23 -12.35 8.26
CA LYS A 95 1.22 -12.47 8.04
C LYS A 95 2.00 -11.43 8.84
N GLY A 96 1.36 -10.31 9.13
CA GLY A 96 1.90 -9.28 10.00
C GLY A 96 2.11 -9.81 11.42
N ALA A 97 1.15 -10.52 12.00
CA ALA A 97 1.32 -11.09 13.34
C ALA A 97 2.54 -12.04 13.42
N ILE A 98 2.81 -12.80 12.36
CA ILE A 98 4.01 -13.64 12.26
C ILE A 98 5.28 -12.79 12.24
N LEU A 99 5.30 -11.72 11.43
CA LEU A 99 6.42 -10.77 11.40
C LEU A 99 6.67 -10.15 12.78
N ASP A 100 5.62 -9.77 13.50
CA ASP A 100 5.72 -9.20 14.84
C ASP A 100 6.37 -10.18 15.81
N SER A 101 5.91 -11.43 15.82
CA SER A 101 6.48 -12.49 16.66
C SER A 101 7.97 -12.67 16.39
N VAL A 102 8.37 -12.76 15.13
CA VAL A 102 9.79 -12.92 14.76
C VAL A 102 10.63 -11.72 15.20
N VAL A 103 10.12 -10.49 15.04
CA VAL A 103 10.83 -9.28 15.48
C VAL A 103 11.00 -9.24 16.99
N MET A 104 9.96 -9.59 17.75
CA MET A 104 10.01 -9.65 19.22
C MET A 104 10.96 -10.75 19.71
N GLU A 105 10.93 -11.93 19.09
CA GLU A 105 11.79 -13.07 19.45
C GLU A 105 13.27 -12.79 19.15
N THR A 106 13.57 -12.16 18.02
CA THR A 106 14.95 -11.92 17.57
C THR A 106 15.55 -10.64 18.13
N SER A 107 14.72 -9.66 18.53
CA SER A 107 15.13 -8.35 19.06
C SER A 107 16.35 -7.74 18.34
N PRO A 108 16.29 -7.56 17.00
CA PRO A 108 17.45 -7.21 16.21
C PRO A 108 17.96 -5.80 16.51
N SER A 109 19.29 -5.63 16.46
CA SER A 109 19.94 -4.31 16.56
C SER A 109 19.96 -3.57 15.22
N THR A 110 19.79 -4.27 14.10
CA THR A 110 19.67 -3.71 12.76
C THR A 110 18.75 -4.57 11.91
N VAL A 111 17.85 -3.93 11.16
CA VAL A 111 16.91 -4.58 10.23
C VAL A 111 17.13 -4.01 8.83
N LEU A 112 17.13 -4.90 7.83
CA LEU A 112 17.12 -4.55 6.41
C LEU A 112 15.78 -4.97 5.81
N GLU A 113 15.07 -4.02 5.22
CA GLU A 113 13.85 -4.23 4.46
C GLU A 113 14.13 -3.97 2.98
N LEU A 114 13.73 -4.91 2.11
CA LEU A 114 13.83 -4.79 0.66
C LEU A 114 12.41 -4.70 0.08
N GLY A 115 12.05 -3.55 -0.48
CA GLY A 115 10.70 -3.28 -0.97
C GLY A 115 9.79 -2.76 0.14
N THR A 116 9.86 -1.45 0.41
CA THR A 116 9.09 -0.80 1.48
C THR A 116 7.68 -0.44 1.05
N TYR A 117 7.49 -0.22 -0.25
CA TYR A 117 6.23 0.25 -0.81
C TYR A 117 5.75 1.51 -0.05
N CYS A 118 4.61 1.44 0.65
CA CYS A 118 4.08 2.56 1.44
C CYS A 118 4.57 2.59 2.90
N GLY A 119 5.39 1.61 3.33
CA GLY A 119 5.99 1.56 4.65
C GLY A 119 5.18 0.84 5.74
N TYR A 120 4.20 0.01 5.38
CA TYR A 120 3.39 -0.74 6.35
C TYR A 120 4.22 -1.69 7.22
N SER A 121 5.07 -2.52 6.59
CA SER A 121 6.00 -3.42 7.27
C SER A 121 7.02 -2.64 8.08
N ALA A 122 7.56 -1.54 7.56
CA ALA A 122 8.45 -0.65 8.30
C ALA A 122 7.81 -0.10 9.59
N VAL A 123 6.55 0.35 9.55
CA VAL A 123 5.82 0.80 10.76
C VAL A 123 5.65 -0.35 11.76
N ARG A 124 5.30 -1.55 11.29
CA ARG A 124 5.12 -2.74 12.13
C ARG A 124 6.42 -3.20 12.79
N ILE A 125 7.53 -3.13 12.07
CA ILE A 125 8.85 -3.48 12.58
C ILE A 125 9.30 -2.42 13.61
N THR A 126 9.22 -1.14 13.25
CA THR A 126 9.75 -0.05 14.11
C THR A 126 9.00 0.10 15.43
N ARG A 127 7.68 -0.14 15.47
CA ARG A 127 6.91 -0.03 16.73
C ARG A 127 7.33 -1.06 17.80
N LEU A 128 7.93 -2.18 17.38
CA LEU A 128 8.34 -3.27 18.27
C LEU A 128 9.81 -3.19 18.68
N LEU A 129 10.58 -2.30 18.06
CA LEU A 129 12.02 -2.21 18.26
C LEU A 129 12.39 -1.09 19.23
N PRO A 130 13.49 -1.26 19.99
CA PRO A 130 14.05 -0.18 20.78
C PRO A 130 14.44 1.03 19.92
N PRO A 131 14.40 2.27 20.46
CA PRO A 131 14.81 3.48 19.73
C PRO A 131 16.24 3.45 19.18
N SER A 132 17.12 2.63 19.76
CA SER A 132 18.51 2.46 19.35
C SER A 132 18.70 1.56 18.12
N THR A 133 17.68 0.80 17.72
CA THR A 133 17.75 -0.12 16.58
C THR A 133 17.80 0.67 15.27
N ARG A 134 18.46 0.13 14.25
CA ARG A 134 18.53 0.75 12.93
C ARG A 134 17.66 -0.01 11.93
N LEU A 135 16.68 0.66 11.33
CA LEU A 135 15.94 0.12 10.18
C LEU A 135 16.49 0.74 8.89
N ILE A 136 16.94 -0.10 7.97
CA ILE A 136 17.40 0.28 6.63
C ILE A 136 16.38 -0.25 5.65
N THR A 137 15.82 0.63 4.84
CA THR A 137 14.76 0.28 3.89
C THR A 137 15.21 0.60 2.48
N VAL A 138 15.02 -0.32 1.54
CA VAL A 138 15.43 -0.14 0.14
C VAL A 138 14.18 -0.16 -0.73
N GLU A 139 13.89 0.96 -1.40
CA GLU A 139 12.75 1.08 -2.30
C GLU A 139 13.22 1.53 -3.69
N MET A 140 12.95 0.71 -4.70
CA MET A 140 13.42 0.95 -6.06
C MET A 140 12.59 2.04 -6.74
N ASN A 141 11.29 2.08 -6.49
CA ASN A 141 10.39 3.03 -7.12
C ASN A 141 10.45 4.40 -6.39
N PRO A 142 10.91 5.48 -7.05
CA PRO A 142 11.00 6.81 -6.44
C PRO A 142 9.66 7.36 -5.94
N ASP A 143 8.57 7.07 -6.66
CA ASP A 143 7.25 7.57 -6.30
C ASP A 143 6.75 6.93 -5.02
N TYR A 144 7.10 5.65 -4.80
CA TYR A 144 6.77 4.91 -3.58
C TYR A 144 7.65 5.38 -2.42
N ALA A 145 8.94 5.60 -2.70
CA ALA A 145 9.88 6.14 -1.72
C ALA A 145 9.44 7.52 -1.18
N CYS A 146 8.80 8.34 -2.01
CA CYS A 146 8.28 9.66 -1.65
C CYS A 146 7.08 9.61 -0.69
N VAL A 147 6.32 8.52 -0.70
CA VAL A 147 5.06 8.37 0.06
C VAL A 147 5.18 7.42 1.25
N ILE A 148 6.41 7.07 1.67
CA ILE A 148 6.65 6.20 2.82
C ILE A 148 6.11 6.86 4.10
N ILE A 149 5.05 6.27 4.63
CA ILE A 149 4.30 6.73 5.81
C ILE A 149 5.18 6.71 7.07
N CYS A 150 6.10 5.74 7.16
CA CYS A 150 6.96 5.56 8.32
C CYS A 150 7.97 6.71 8.53
N SER A 151 8.25 7.50 7.48
CA SER A 151 9.24 8.59 7.55
C SER A 151 8.84 9.71 8.51
N GLU A 152 7.54 9.89 8.77
CA GLU A 152 7.03 10.89 9.72
C GLU A 152 6.90 10.37 11.16
N LEU A 153 7.00 9.05 11.39
CA LEU A 153 6.55 8.42 12.64
C LEU A 153 7.68 8.00 13.59
N SER A 154 8.92 7.89 13.12
CA SER A 154 9.97 7.24 13.89
C SER A 154 11.10 8.18 14.32
N SER A 155 11.33 8.29 15.64
CA SER A 155 12.58 8.81 16.23
C SER A 155 13.76 7.87 16.02
N THR A 156 13.51 6.65 15.54
CA THR A 156 14.49 5.64 15.19
C THR A 156 15.22 6.07 13.92
N LYS A 157 16.54 5.82 13.85
CA LYS A 157 17.42 6.23 12.73
C LYS A 157 17.13 5.42 11.46
N MET A 158 15.96 5.63 10.86
CA MET A 158 15.55 5.00 9.62
C MET A 158 16.34 5.59 8.45
N ARG A 159 16.92 4.72 7.62
CA ARG A 159 17.62 5.13 6.40
C ARG A 159 16.93 4.54 5.19
N LEU A 160 16.28 5.40 4.41
CA LEU A 160 15.75 5.07 3.10
C LEU A 160 16.87 5.11 2.05
N ILE A 161 17.03 4.02 1.31
CA ILE A 161 17.93 3.91 0.16
C ILE A 161 17.04 3.79 -1.07
N CYS A 162 16.93 4.89 -1.82
CA CYS A 162 16.24 4.91 -3.10
C CYS A 162 17.27 5.13 -4.22
N PRO A 163 17.33 4.27 -5.26
CA PRO A 163 18.38 4.29 -6.29
C PRO A 163 18.47 5.63 -7.03
N THR A 164 17.34 6.29 -7.23
CA THR A 164 17.23 7.59 -7.93
C THR A 164 17.43 8.80 -7.01
N TRP A 165 17.30 8.63 -5.69
CA TRP A 165 17.44 9.73 -4.71
C TRP A 165 18.92 10.10 -4.46
N SER A 166 19.85 9.18 -4.71
CA SER A 166 21.30 9.45 -4.65
C SER A 166 21.77 10.48 -5.67
N LEU A 167 21.04 10.68 -6.78
CA LEU A 167 21.38 11.64 -7.84
C LEU A 167 20.88 13.07 -7.57
N ARG A 168 19.95 13.27 -6.63
CA ARG A 168 19.38 14.61 -6.36
C ARG A 168 20.16 15.43 -5.33
N ARG A 169 21.10 14.82 -4.61
CA ARG A 169 22.01 15.53 -3.68
C ARG A 169 23.22 16.17 -4.37
N SER A 170 23.58 15.76 -5.59
CA SER A 170 24.69 16.38 -6.32
C SER A 170 24.31 17.64 -7.11
N GLY A 171 23.06 18.12 -7.02
CA GLY A 171 22.56 19.25 -7.83
C GLY A 171 22.03 20.46 -7.05
N SER A 172 22.27 20.56 -5.73
CA SER A 172 21.88 21.72 -4.91
C SER A 172 23.02 22.31 -4.07
N GLY A 173 24.26 22.11 -4.53
CA GLY A 173 25.43 22.85 -4.10
C GLY A 173 26.15 23.40 -5.32
N GLY A 174 25.85 24.65 -5.67
CA GLY A 174 26.39 25.38 -6.82
C GLY A 174 25.66 26.70 -6.96
#